data_AF-A0A5J6YZG2-F1
#
_entry.id   AF-A0A5J6YZG2-F1
#
_cell.length_a   1.000
_cell.length_b   1.000
_cell.length_c   1.000
_cell.angle_alpha   90.00
_cell.angle_beta   90.00
_cell.angle_gamma   90.00
#
_symmetry.space_group_name_H-M   'P 1'
#
loop_
_entity.id
_entity.type
_entity.pdbx_description
1 polymer ?
#
loop_
_entity_poly.entity_id
_entity_poly.type
_entity_poly.pdbx_seq_one_letter_code
_entity_poly.pdbx_strand_id
1 'polypeptide(L)'
;MDEIIIQPALHNAIGGIVVLAAIVTVLLNWRGLATLKTSDGETSGGMDSPRSPSLGGWQNAALIAFQIALMVQALIGIKLLDQGLGTVQKYVHYLGGLGALGLVMLYYWLPKRDARDSSLKALGLTVASLAFVLMTFIIGGLYARGGLS
;
A
#
# COMPACT_ATOMS: atom_id res chain seq x y z
N MET A 1 14.10 31.21 0.34
CA MET A 1 13.72 29.81 0.02
C MET A 1 12.33 29.92 -0.57
N ASP A 2 12.14 29.63 -1.85
CA ASP A 2 10.81 29.68 -2.44
C ASP A 2 9.93 28.64 -1.75
N GLU A 3 8.80 29.08 -1.20
CA GLU A 3 7.85 28.18 -0.56
C GLU A 3 7.14 27.37 -1.65
N ILE A 4 7.42 26.06 -1.71
CA ILE A 4 6.70 25.15 -2.60
C ILE A 4 5.23 25.10 -2.15
N ILE A 5 4.34 25.66 -2.97
CA ILE A 5 2.89 25.59 -2.77
C ILE A 5 2.36 24.32 -3.46
N ILE A 6 1.62 23.49 -2.72
CA ILE A 6 1.04 22.26 -3.27
C ILE A 6 -0.38 22.58 -3.71
N GLN A 7 -0.63 22.47 -5.00
CA GLN A 7 -1.97 22.69 -5.54
C GLN A 7 -2.92 21.54 -5.13
N PRO A 8 -4.20 21.83 -4.83
CA PRO A 8 -5.18 20.78 -4.49
C PRO A 8 -5.32 19.71 -5.57
N ALA A 9 -5.18 20.08 -6.85
CA ALA A 9 -5.22 19.14 -7.96
C ALA A 9 -4.05 18.15 -7.93
N LEU A 10 -2.84 18.63 -7.63
CA LEU A 10 -1.65 17.79 -7.48
C LEU A 10 -1.81 16.81 -6.30
N HIS A 11 -2.34 17.30 -5.18
CA HIS A 11 -2.64 16.45 -4.02
C HIS A 11 -3.60 15.31 -4.36
N ASN A 12 -4.72 15.63 -5.01
CA ASN A 12 -5.72 14.63 -5.42
C ASN A 12 -5.15 13.63 -6.43
N ALA A 13 -4.35 14.10 -7.40
CA ALA A 13 -3.70 13.23 -8.38
C ALA A 13 -2.79 12.20 -7.69
N ILE A 14 -2.02 12.64 -6.69
CA ILE A 14 -1.09 11.76 -5.96
C ILE A 14 -1.86 10.76 -5.11
N GLY A 15 -2.95 11.18 -4.44
CA GLY A 15 -3.87 10.26 -3.78
C GLY A 15 -4.40 9.18 -4.73
N GLY A 16 -4.79 9.55 -5.96
CA GLY A 16 -5.23 8.60 -6.99
C GLY A 16 -4.14 7.63 -7.41
N ILE A 17 -2.90 8.10 -7.58
CA ILE A 17 -1.75 7.25 -7.90
C ILE A 17 -1.50 6.21 -6.79
N VAL A 18 -1.61 6.62 -5.52
CA VAL A 18 -1.45 5.71 -4.37
C VAL A 18 -2.52 4.62 -4.38
N VAL A 19 -3.78 4.98 -4.67
CA VAL A 19 -4.88 4.01 -4.82
C VAL A 19 -4.57 3.00 -5.94
N LEU A 20 -4.11 3.47 -7.10
CA LEU A 20 -3.74 2.59 -8.21
C LEU A 20 -2.57 1.67 -7.86
N ALA A 21 -1.53 2.20 -7.21
CA ALA A 21 -0.39 1.42 -6.75
C ALA A 21 -0.81 0.33 -5.75
N ALA A 22 -1.71 0.66 -4.82
CA ALA A 22 -2.27 -0.31 -3.88
C ALA A 22 -3.03 -1.44 -4.60
N ILE A 23 -3.90 -1.10 -5.57
CA ILE A 23 -4.66 -2.08 -6.36
C ILE A 23 -3.72 -2.99 -7.15
N VAL A 24 -2.74 -2.43 -7.88
CA VAL A 24 -1.77 -3.21 -8.65
C VAL A 24 -0.99 -4.16 -7.74
N THR A 25 -0.58 -3.71 -6.56
CA THR A 25 0.15 -4.53 -5.60
C THR A 25 -0.72 -5.68 -5.07
N VAL A 26 -1.99 -5.42 -4.75
CA VAL A 26 -2.96 -6.47 -4.37
C VAL A 26 -3.12 -7.50 -5.48
N LEU A 27 -3.27 -7.06 -6.73
CA LEU A 27 -3.42 -7.95 -7.88
C LEU A 27 -2.18 -8.82 -8.11
N LEU A 28 -0.98 -8.27 -7.98
CA LEU A 28 0.26 -9.02 -8.12
C LEU A 28 0.46 -10.03 -6.98
N ASN A 29 0.12 -9.67 -5.74
CA ASN A 29 0.16 -10.59 -4.60
C ASN A 29 -0.90 -11.69 -4.72
N TRP A 30 -2.09 -11.36 -5.18
CA TRP A 30 -3.14 -12.34 -5.47
C TRP A 30 -2.70 -13.32 -6.56
N ARG A 31 -2.14 -12.83 -7.67
CA ARG A 31 -1.63 -13.67 -8.77
C ARG A 31 -0.52 -14.60 -8.29
N GLY A 32 0.43 -14.10 -7.51
CA GLY A 32 1.50 -14.93 -6.93
C GLY A 32 0.96 -16.05 -6.03
N LEU A 33 -0.05 -15.76 -5.21
CA LEU A 33 -0.71 -16.79 -4.40
C LEU A 33 -1.50 -17.80 -5.24
N ALA A 34 -2.21 -17.32 -6.27
CA ALA A 34 -3.00 -18.17 -7.16
C ALA A 34 -2.10 -19.16 -7.94
N THR A 35 -0.90 -18.73 -8.37
CA THR A 35 0.06 -19.61 -9.04
C THR A 35 0.59 -20.71 -8.13
N LEU A 36 0.74 -20.46 -6.82
CA LEU A 36 1.13 -21.51 -5.88
C LEU A 36 0.01 -22.56 -5.71
N LYS A 37 -1.25 -22.11 -5.63
CA LYS A 37 -2.41 -23.00 -5.49
C LYS A 37 -2.57 -23.93 -6.70
N THR A 38 -2.24 -23.47 -7.90
CA THR A 38 -2.29 -24.33 -9.11
C THR A 38 -1.16 -25.35 -9.14
N SER A 39 0.05 -24.98 -8.69
CA SER A 39 1.20 -25.88 -8.68
C SER A 39 1.11 -26.99 -7.63
N ASP A 40 0.42 -26.76 -6.50
CA ASP A 40 0.19 -27.78 -5.47
C ASP A 40 -0.73 -28.93 -5.97
N GLY A 41 -1.41 -28.75 -7.11
CA GLY A 41 -2.29 -29.76 -7.72
C GLY A 41 -1.61 -30.72 -8.70
N GLU A 42 -0.37 -30.46 -9.14
CA GLU A 42 0.28 -31.20 -10.24
C GLU A 42 1.43 -32.14 -9.83
N THR A 43 1.85 -32.21 -8.56
CA THR A 43 3.05 -32.96 -8.17
C THR A 43 2.77 -34.22 -7.36
N SER A 44 2.54 -35.33 -8.08
CA SER A 44 3.01 -36.65 -7.66
C SER A 44 4.45 -36.85 -8.18
N GLY A 45 5.43 -36.75 -7.29
CA GLY A 45 6.80 -37.25 -7.50
C GLY A 45 7.82 -36.21 -7.98
N GLY A 46 8.56 -35.60 -7.05
CA GLY A 46 9.74 -34.80 -7.36
C GLY A 46 10.37 -34.20 -6.11
N MET A 47 11.65 -34.48 -5.89
CA MET A 47 12.43 -34.16 -4.69
C MET A 47 12.36 -32.68 -4.30
N ASP A 48 11.89 -32.41 -3.07
CA ASP A 48 11.63 -31.08 -2.51
C ASP A 48 12.90 -30.21 -2.43
N SER A 49 13.10 -29.34 -3.43
CA SER A 49 13.93 -28.15 -3.21
C SER A 49 13.14 -27.19 -2.32
N PRO A 50 13.72 -26.66 -1.22
CA PRO A 50 13.03 -25.67 -0.40
C PRO A 50 12.67 -24.47 -1.30
N ARG A 51 11.38 -24.31 -1.64
CA ARG A 51 10.93 -23.06 -2.26
C ARG A 51 11.27 -21.96 -1.27
N SER A 52 12.16 -21.05 -1.66
CA SER A 52 12.51 -19.92 -0.82
C SER A 52 11.22 -19.19 -0.42
N PRO A 53 11.08 -18.77 0.84
CA PRO A 53 9.90 -18.01 1.30
C PRO A 53 9.82 -16.60 0.68
N SER A 54 10.65 -16.31 -0.32
CA SER A 54 10.73 -15.01 -0.98
C SER A 54 9.60 -14.84 -2.00
N LEU A 55 8.99 -13.66 -2.01
CA LEU A 55 8.08 -13.27 -3.08
C LEU A 55 8.82 -13.20 -4.43
N GLY A 56 8.07 -13.31 -5.52
CA GLY A 56 8.61 -13.06 -6.86
C GLY A 56 9.11 -11.63 -7.03
N GLY A 57 10.02 -11.41 -7.99
CA GLY A 57 10.61 -10.10 -8.26
C GLY A 57 9.58 -8.99 -8.47
N TRP A 58 8.52 -9.27 -9.24
CA TRP A 58 7.43 -8.32 -9.49
C TRP A 58 6.62 -7.96 -8.25
N GLN A 59 6.40 -8.91 -7.34
CA GLN A 59 5.70 -8.64 -6.08
C GLN A 59 6.54 -7.74 -5.15
N ASN A 60 7.84 -7.99 -5.07
CA ASN A 60 8.76 -7.14 -4.31
C ASN A 60 8.84 -5.72 -4.91
N ALA A 61 8.97 -5.61 -6.24
CA ALA A 61 9.00 -4.33 -6.91
C ALA A 61 7.71 -3.53 -6.68
N ALA A 62 6.55 -4.18 -6.74
CA ALA A 62 5.27 -3.54 -6.45
C ALA A 62 5.15 -3.08 -5.00
N LEU A 63 5.55 -3.90 -4.02
CA LEU A 63 5.58 -3.51 -2.61
C LEU A 63 6.47 -2.30 -2.37
N ILE A 64 7.66 -2.25 -2.98
CA ILE A 64 8.59 -1.12 -2.84
C ILE A 64 8.01 0.14 -3.48
N ALA A 65 7.50 0.03 -4.72
CA ALA A 65 6.87 1.16 -5.40
C ALA A 65 5.67 1.71 -4.62
N PHE A 66 4.86 0.83 -4.03
CA PHE A 66 3.73 1.22 -3.20
C PHE A 66 4.17 1.93 -1.92
N GLN A 67 5.22 1.45 -1.25
CA GLN A 67 5.80 2.14 -0.09
C GLN A 67 6.30 3.54 -0.45
N ILE A 68 7.00 3.69 -1.57
CA ILE A 68 7.48 4.99 -2.04
C ILE A 68 6.29 5.93 -2.29
N ALA A 69 5.23 5.45 -2.94
CA ALA A 69 4.03 6.24 -3.16
C ALA A 69 3.38 6.70 -1.84
N LEU A 70 3.31 5.82 -0.84
CA LEU A 70 2.81 6.15 0.50
C LEU A 70 3.70 7.17 1.22
N MET A 71 5.02 7.08 1.09
CA MET A 71 5.95 8.06 1.65
C MET A 71 5.76 9.43 1.00
N VAL A 72 5.66 9.49 -0.33
CA VAL A 72 5.39 10.73 -1.06
C VAL A 72 4.06 11.35 -0.62
N GLN A 73 3.00 10.55 -0.52
CA GLN A 73 1.69 10.99 -0.03
C GLN A 73 1.76 11.54 1.39
N ALA A 74 2.50 10.88 2.29
CA ALA A 74 2.68 11.35 3.65
C ALA A 74 3.39 12.72 3.69
N LEU A 75 4.45 12.90 2.90
CA LEU A 75 5.17 14.19 2.80
C LEU A 75 4.28 15.31 2.27
N ILE A 76 3.47 15.04 1.26
CA ILE A 76 2.51 16.01 0.71
C ILE A 76 1.44 16.35 1.74
N GLY A 77 0.91 15.35 2.44
CA GLY A 77 -0.03 15.54 3.53
C GLY A 77 0.52 16.49 4.59
N ILE A 78 1.76 16.25 5.04
CA ILE A 78 2.45 17.14 5.99
C ILE A 78 2.55 18.56 5.43
N LYS A 79 2.97 18.72 4.18
CA LYS A 79 3.11 20.05 3.57
C LYS A 79 1.79 20.81 3.47
N LEU A 80 0.68 20.11 3.24
CA LEU A 80 -0.66 20.72 3.23
C LEU A 80 -1.09 21.21 4.62
N LEU A 81 -0.65 20.54 5.69
CA LEU A 81 -0.87 21.02 7.05
C LEU A 81 -0.15 22.35 7.30
N ASP A 82 1.07 22.49 6.78
CA ASP A 82 1.82 23.75 6.85
C ASP A 82 1.10 24.87 6.09
N GLN A 83 0.23 24.53 5.13
CA GLN A 83 -0.60 25.47 4.36
C GLN A 83 -1.97 25.76 5.01
N GLY A 84 -2.22 25.27 6.22
CA GLY A 84 -3.44 25.56 6.98
C GLY A 84 -4.63 24.65 6.67
N LEU A 85 -4.43 23.54 5.94
CA LEU A 85 -5.49 22.53 5.72
C LEU A 85 -5.73 21.71 7.00
N GLY A 86 -6.56 22.26 7.89
CA GLY A 86 -7.30 21.67 9.01
C GLY A 86 -6.76 20.42 9.74
N THR A 87 -6.80 20.45 11.07
CA THR A 87 -6.39 19.33 11.96
C THR A 87 -7.08 17.99 11.66
N VAL A 88 -8.28 17.97 11.09
CA VAL A 88 -8.94 16.70 10.71
C VAL A 88 -8.22 16.00 9.55
N GLN A 89 -7.74 16.77 8.56
CA GLN A 89 -6.99 16.25 7.43
C GLN A 89 -5.66 15.63 7.87
N LYS A 90 -5.08 16.12 8.97
CA LYS A 90 -3.91 15.54 9.66
C LYS A 90 -4.17 14.11 10.12
N TYR A 91 -5.28 13.89 10.82
CA TYR A 91 -5.64 12.55 11.31
C TYR A 91 -5.90 11.58 10.17
N VAL A 92 -6.55 12.05 9.10
CA VAL A 92 -6.80 11.24 7.90
C VAL A 92 -5.49 10.84 7.21
N HIS A 93 -4.51 11.75 7.13
CA HIS A 93 -3.19 11.44 6.55
C HIS A 93 -2.33 10.55 7.43
N TYR A 94 -2.33 10.75 8.75
CA TYR A 94 -1.56 9.88 9.64
C TYR A 94 -2.16 8.49 9.72
N LEU A 95 -3.47 8.39 9.94
CA LEU A 95 -4.10 7.09 10.10
C LEU A 95 -4.02 6.29 8.82
N GLY A 96 -4.45 6.84 7.68
CA GLY A 96 -4.46 6.06 6.45
C GLY A 96 -3.18 6.10 5.62
N GLY A 97 -2.38 7.17 5.64
CA GLY A 97 -1.09 7.21 4.95
C GLY A 97 0.00 6.44 5.70
N LEU A 98 0.30 6.84 6.94
CA LEU A 98 1.33 6.17 7.75
C LEU A 98 0.88 4.79 8.24
N GLY A 99 -0.41 4.61 8.56
CA GLY A 99 -0.93 3.29 8.91
C GLY A 99 -0.82 2.29 7.74
N ALA A 100 -1.18 2.71 6.53
CA ALA A 100 -0.99 1.90 5.32
C ALA A 100 0.49 1.54 5.09
N LEU A 101 1.41 2.50 5.29
CA LEU A 101 2.86 2.28 5.17
C LEU A 101 3.35 1.31 6.23
N GLY A 102 2.95 1.48 7.48
CA GLY A 102 3.29 0.58 8.59
C GLY A 102 2.85 -0.86 8.32
N LEU A 103 1.64 -1.06 7.77
CA LEU A 103 1.13 -2.38 7.40
C LEU A 103 1.99 -3.06 6.33
N VAL A 104 2.34 -2.37 5.24
CA VAL A 104 3.19 -2.98 4.20
C VAL A 104 4.63 -3.14 4.64
N MET A 105 5.11 -2.30 5.55
CA MET A 105 6.43 -2.47 6.15
C MET A 105 6.50 -3.68 7.09
N LEU A 106 5.42 -3.94 7.85
CA LEU A 106 5.31 -5.09 8.74
C LEU A 106 5.58 -6.42 8.02
N TYR A 107 5.27 -6.52 6.72
CA TYR A 107 5.58 -7.69 5.90
C TYR A 107 7.06 -8.13 5.99
N TYR A 108 7.98 -7.17 6.06
CA TYR A 108 9.42 -7.46 6.12
C TYR A 108 9.88 -7.92 7.50
N TRP A 109 9.07 -7.70 8.52
CA TRP A 109 9.37 -8.02 9.92
C TRP A 109 8.67 -9.29 10.39
N LEU A 110 7.62 -9.74 9.70
CA LEU A 110 6.93 -10.99 10.04
C LEU A 110 7.80 -12.21 9.70
N PRO A 111 7.85 -13.22 10.58
CA PRO A 111 8.51 -14.49 10.29
C PRO A 111 7.83 -15.17 9.10
N LYS A 112 8.57 -15.82 8.20
CA LYS A 112 8.02 -16.49 7.00
C LYS A 112 8.41 -17.97 7.03
N ARG A 113 7.42 -18.85 7.03
CA ARG A 113 7.64 -20.31 7.15
C ARG A 113 7.89 -20.95 5.79
N ASP A 114 7.12 -20.55 4.79
CA ASP A 114 7.17 -21.07 3.42
C ASP A 114 6.65 -20.00 2.43
N ALA A 115 6.67 -20.32 1.14
CA ALA A 115 6.25 -19.41 0.07
C ALA A 115 4.75 -19.04 0.14
N ARG A 116 3.89 -19.96 0.60
CA ARG A 116 2.44 -19.73 0.71
C ARG A 116 2.14 -18.80 1.88
N ASP A 117 2.76 -19.04 3.04
CA ASP A 117 2.69 -18.18 4.22
C ASP A 117 3.18 -16.76 3.90
N SER A 118 4.29 -16.64 3.20
CA SER A 118 4.81 -15.35 2.72
C SER A 118 3.83 -14.63 1.79
N SER A 119 3.23 -15.34 0.83
CA SER A 119 2.25 -14.77 -0.11
C SER A 119 0.95 -14.35 0.57
N LEU A 120 0.46 -15.15 1.53
CA LEU A 120 -0.73 -14.81 2.33
C LEU A 120 -0.50 -13.56 3.18
N LYS A 121 0.68 -13.44 3.81
CA LYS A 121 1.05 -12.24 4.59
C LYS A 121 1.14 -11.01 3.71
N ALA A 122 1.82 -11.12 2.56
CA ALA A 122 1.93 -10.01 1.60
C ALA A 122 0.55 -9.55 1.11
N LEU A 123 -0.31 -10.49 0.71
CA LEU A 123 -1.67 -10.20 0.28
C LEU A 123 -2.51 -9.59 1.40
N GLY A 124 -2.53 -10.20 2.59
CA GLY A 124 -3.33 -9.71 3.72
C GLY A 124 -2.95 -8.30 4.15
N LEU A 125 -1.65 -8.02 4.27
CA LEU A 125 -1.16 -6.69 4.64
C LEU A 125 -1.41 -5.65 3.55
N THR A 126 -1.32 -6.02 2.27
CA THR A 126 -1.62 -5.08 1.16
C THR A 126 -3.10 -4.81 0.99
N VAL A 127 -3.97 -5.78 1.25
CA VAL A 127 -5.44 -5.57 1.30
C VAL A 127 -5.82 -4.68 2.47
N ALA A 128 -5.26 -4.92 3.66
CA ALA A 128 -5.47 -4.06 4.81
C ALA A 128 -4.98 -2.62 4.52
N SER A 129 -3.79 -2.49 3.93
CA SER A 129 -3.23 -1.19 3.52
C SER A 129 -4.12 -0.47 2.50
N LEU A 130 -4.68 -1.19 1.50
CA LEU A 130 -5.62 -0.63 0.53
C LEU A 130 -6.88 -0.06 1.20
N ALA A 131 -7.42 -0.73 2.23
CA ALA A 131 -8.59 -0.21 2.96
C ALA A 131 -8.28 1.15 3.62
N PHE A 132 -7.10 1.29 4.23
CA PHE A 132 -6.64 2.55 4.82
C PHE A 132 -6.42 3.63 3.75
N VAL A 133 -5.82 3.29 2.62
CA VAL A 133 -5.62 4.21 1.49
C VAL A 133 -6.96 4.71 0.93
N LEU A 134 -7.92 3.82 0.70
CA LEU A 134 -9.25 4.18 0.19
C LEU A 134 -10.00 5.07 1.18
N MET A 135 -9.94 4.74 2.48
CA MET A 135 -10.50 5.58 3.54
C MET A 135 -9.91 6.99 3.47
N THR A 136 -8.58 7.12 3.41
CA THR A 136 -7.92 8.43 3.31
C THR A 136 -8.30 9.20 2.06
N PHE A 137 -8.33 8.53 0.91
CA PHE A 137 -8.66 9.17 -0.36
C PHE A 137 -10.11 9.67 -0.38
N ILE A 138 -11.06 8.83 0.05
CA ILE A 138 -12.50 9.16 0.04
C ILE A 138 -12.80 10.23 1.08
N ILE A 139 -12.42 10.01 2.35
CA ILE A 139 -12.72 10.94 3.44
C ILE A 139 -11.99 12.27 3.23
N GLY A 140 -10.71 12.24 2.85
CA GLY A 140 -9.94 13.45 2.53
C GLY A 140 -10.58 14.23 1.37
N GLY A 141 -11.04 13.52 0.33
CA GLY A 141 -11.73 14.13 -0.80
C GLY A 141 -13.11 14.72 -0.44
N LEU A 142 -13.81 14.18 0.55
CA LEU A 142 -15.07 14.74 1.06
C LEU A 142 -14.84 16.02 1.86
N TYR A 143 -13.84 16.04 2.75
CA TYR A 143 -13.46 17.24 3.50
C TYR A 143 -13.03 18.39 2.60
N ALA A 144 -12.19 18.11 1.59
CA ALA A 144 -11.71 19.13 0.64
C ALA A 144 -12.84 19.77 -0.18
N ARG A 145 -13.99 19.09 -0.31
CA ARG A 145 -15.17 19.56 -1.03
C ARG A 145 -16.23 20.22 -0.13
N GLY A 146 -15.97 20.35 1.17
CA GLY A 146 -16.95 20.88 2.13
C GLY A 146 -18.11 19.92 2.44
N GLY A 147 -17.98 18.63 2.13
CA GLY A 147 -19.04 17.64 2.37
C GLY A 147 -19.14 17.14 3.81
N LEU A 148 -18.22 17.54 4.69
CA LEU A 148 -18.13 17.15 6.10
C LEU A 148 -17.87 18.37 7.02
N SER A 149 -18.19 19.58 6.55
CA SER A 149 -18.07 20.83 7.33
C SER A 149 -19.28 21.08 8.21
#